data_AF-A0A8T3V764-F1
#
_entry.id   AF-A0A8T3V764-F1
#
_cell.length_a   1.000
_cell.length_b   1.000
_cell.length_c   1.000
_cell.angle_alpha   90.00
_cell.angle_beta   90.00
_cell.angle_gamma   90.00
#
_symmetry.space_group_name_H-M   'P 1'
#
loop_
_entity.id
_entity.type
_entity.pdbx_description
1 polymer ?
#
loop_
_entity_poly.entity_id
_entity_poly.type
_entity_poly.pdbx_seq_one_letter_code
_entity_poly.pdbx_strand_id
1 'polypeptide(L)'
;MAEQGNIFVIIIGYILAILESFPLGLIFGILLYVIKSDNEYYRQHAKYMIIISIILTVIIFVFFGGMILSLMGMSASASSSAPV
;
A
#
# COMPACT_ATOMS: atom_id res chain seq x y z
N MET A 1 -24.61 -11.00 -19.47
CA MET A 1 -23.60 -10.02 -19.95
C MET A 1 -23.23 -8.93 -18.92
N ALA A 2 -24.03 -8.68 -17.87
CA ALA A 2 -23.71 -7.66 -16.84
C ALA A 2 -22.63 -8.08 -15.81
N GLU A 3 -22.28 -9.37 -15.76
CA GLU A 3 -21.37 -9.95 -14.76
C GLU A 3 -19.88 -9.85 -15.17
N GLN A 4 -19.60 -9.78 -16.48
CA GLN A 4 -18.22 -9.69 -16.99
C GLN A 4 -17.69 -8.25 -17.10
N GLY A 5 -18.57 -7.25 -17.24
CA GLY A 5 -18.19 -5.85 -17.54
C GLY A 5 -17.49 -5.10 -16.41
N ASN A 6 -17.11 -5.77 -15.33
CA ASN A 6 -16.92 -5.09 -14.05
C ASN A 6 -15.84 -5.78 -13.18
N ILE A 7 -15.25 -6.87 -13.67
CA ILE A 7 -14.00 -7.47 -13.16
C ILE A 7 -12.79 -6.57 -13.48
N PHE A 8 -12.80 -5.89 -14.63
CA PHE A 8 -11.73 -4.96 -15.03
C PHE A 8 -11.47 -3.87 -13.99
N VAL A 9 -12.53 -3.30 -13.39
CA VAL A 9 -12.40 -2.28 -12.34
C VAL A 9 -11.70 -2.82 -11.10
N ILE A 10 -11.99 -4.08 -10.74
CA ILE A 10 -11.35 -4.74 -9.60
C ILE A 10 -9.88 -5.02 -9.90
N ILE A 11 -9.57 -5.54 -11.09
CA ILE A 11 -8.19 -5.80 -11.51
C ILE A 11 -7.38 -4.51 -11.53
N ILE A 12 -7.91 -3.43 -12.12
CA ILE A 12 -7.26 -2.11 -12.14
C ILE A 12 -7.06 -1.59 -10.72
N GLY A 13 -8.07 -1.73 -9.84
CA GLY A 13 -7.96 -1.33 -8.44
C GLY A 13 -6.85 -2.07 -7.69
N TYR A 14 -6.65 -3.37 -7.95
CA TYR A 14 -5.55 -4.13 -7.36
C TYR A 14 -4.19 -3.71 -7.92
N ILE A 15 -4.08 -3.49 -9.22
CA ILE A 15 -2.85 -3.01 -9.84
C ILE A 15 -2.44 -1.66 -9.24
N LEU A 16 -3.39 -0.73 -9.10
CA LEU A 16 -3.17 0.55 -8.44
C LEU A 16 -2.81 0.38 -6.96
N ALA A 17 -3.46 -0.54 -6.25
CA ALA A 17 -3.15 -0.84 -4.84
C ALA A 17 -1.77 -1.46 -4.64
N ILE A 18 -1.20 -2.15 -5.63
CA ILE A 18 0.13 -2.77 -5.53
C ILE A 18 1.23 -1.81 -5.99
N LEU A 19 1.04 -1.15 -7.14
CA LEU A 19 2.05 -0.23 -7.70
C LEU A 19 2.13 1.08 -6.95
N GLU A 20 0.98 1.59 -6.51
CA GLU A 20 0.81 2.91 -5.92
C GLU A 20 0.05 2.77 -4.59
N SER A 21 0.50 1.86 -3.73
CA SER A 21 -0.20 1.45 -2.49
C SER A 21 -0.62 2.64 -1.61
N PHE A 22 0.20 3.67 -1.51
CA PHE A 22 -0.12 4.89 -0.79
C PHE A 22 0.31 6.12 -1.60
N PRO A 23 -0.56 7.14 -1.80
CA PRO A 23 -1.94 7.25 -1.31
C PRO A 23 -3.01 6.70 -2.28
N LEU A 24 -2.68 6.45 -3.54
CA LEU A 24 -3.66 6.20 -4.61
C LEU A 24 -4.43 4.89 -4.43
N GLY A 25 -3.75 3.80 -4.06
CA GLY A 25 -4.37 2.50 -3.81
C GLY A 25 -5.43 2.54 -2.71
N LEU A 26 -5.13 3.27 -1.64
CA LEU A 26 -6.02 3.45 -0.51
C LEU A 26 -7.24 4.32 -0.88
N ILE A 27 -7.03 5.43 -1.59
CA ILE A 27 -8.11 6.30 -2.07
C ILE A 27 -9.03 5.53 -3.02
N PHE A 28 -8.47 4.76 -3.96
CA PHE A 28 -9.24 3.99 -4.92
C PHE A 28 -10.04 2.87 -4.25
N GLY A 29 -9.44 2.16 -3.29
CA GLY A 29 -10.13 1.16 -2.49
C GLY A 29 -11.31 1.74 -1.70
N ILE A 30 -11.13 2.92 -1.10
CA ILE A 30 -12.20 3.63 -0.38
C ILE A 30 -13.31 4.09 -1.35
N LEU A 31 -12.95 4.68 -2.50
CA LEU A 31 -13.91 5.08 -3.53
C LEU A 31 -14.75 3.89 -4.01
N LEU A 32 -14.10 2.75 -4.28
CA LEU A 32 -14.80 1.53 -4.70
C LEU A 32 -15.74 1.02 -3.60
N TYR A 33 -15.30 1.08 -2.34
CA TYR A 33 -16.08 0.66 -1.18
C TYR A 33 -17.36 1.49 -1.00
N VAL A 34 -17.29 2.80 -1.25
CA VAL A 34 -18.42 3.72 -1.09
C VAL A 34 -19.35 3.65 -2.32
N ILE A 35 -18.81 3.77 -3.53
CA ILE A 35 -19.59 3.88 -4.77
C ILE A 35 -20.29 2.56 -5.13
N LYS A 36 -19.63 1.41 -4.92
CA LYS A 36 -20.17 0.08 -5.27
C LYS A 36 -20.66 -0.69 -4.04
N SER A 37 -21.09 0.03 -2.99
CA SER A 37 -21.51 -0.56 -1.71
C SER A 37 -22.72 -1.50 -1.81
N ASP A 38 -23.56 -1.33 -2.84
CA ASP A 38 -24.77 -2.14 -3.05
C ASP A 38 -24.50 -3.59 -3.48
N ASN A 39 -23.28 -3.90 -3.96
CA ASN A 39 -22.92 -5.23 -4.40
C ASN A 39 -21.83 -5.82 -3.48
N GLU A 40 -22.20 -6.91 -2.80
CA GLU A 40 -21.34 -7.56 -1.80
C GLU A 40 -20.00 -8.03 -2.38
N TYR A 41 -19.96 -8.43 -3.65
CA TYR A 41 -18.72 -8.82 -4.35
C TYR A 41 -17.72 -7.66 -4.42
N TYR A 42 -18.17 -6.49 -4.88
CA TYR A 42 -17.33 -5.28 -4.97
C TYR A 42 -16.90 -4.81 -3.59
N ARG A 43 -17.80 -4.88 -2.63
CA ARG A 43 -17.56 -4.43 -1.26
C ARG A 43 -16.50 -5.27 -0.56
N GLN A 44 -16.50 -6.60 -0.75
CA GLN A 44 -15.45 -7.47 -0.22
C GLN A 44 -14.10 -7.19 -0.87
N HIS A 45 -14.04 -7.09 -2.20
CA HIS A 45 -12.80 -6.79 -2.91
C HIS A 45 -12.24 -5.40 -2.57
N ALA A 46 -13.09 -4.38 -2.45
CA ALA A 46 -12.70 -3.06 -2.00
C ALA A 46 -12.09 -3.08 -0.58
N LYS A 47 -12.68 -3.83 0.35
CA LYS A 47 -12.09 -4.04 1.69
C LYS A 47 -10.71 -4.67 1.60
N TYR A 48 -10.56 -5.72 0.79
CA TYR A 48 -9.26 -6.38 0.62
C TYR A 48 -8.21 -5.45 0.01
N MET A 49 -8.57 -4.60 -0.96
CA MET A 49 -7.67 -3.59 -1.51
C MET A 49 -7.20 -2.61 -0.44
N ILE A 50 -8.11 -2.11 0.40
CA ILE A 50 -7.78 -1.20 1.51
C ILE A 50 -6.82 -1.90 2.48
N ILE A 51 -7.15 -3.13 2.91
CA ILE A 51 -6.33 -3.90 3.86
C ILE A 51 -4.94 -4.14 3.29
N ILE A 52 -4.83 -4.60 2.05
CA ILE A 52 -3.53 -4.85 1.40
C ILE A 52 -2.72 -3.57 1.27
N SER A 53 -3.35 -2.45 0.88
CA SER A 53 -2.68 -1.15 0.77
C SER A 53 -2.10 -0.69 2.11
N ILE A 54 -2.85 -0.86 3.21
CA ILE A 54 -2.40 -0.52 4.56
C ILE A 54 -1.23 -1.43 4.98
N ILE A 55 -1.36 -2.75 4.78
CA ILE A 55 -0.31 -3.71 5.15
C ILE A 55 0.99 -3.41 4.39
N LEU A 56 0.92 -3.20 3.07
CA LEU A 56 2.08 -2.84 2.25
C LEU A 56 2.71 -1.53 2.73
N THR A 57 1.88 -0.53 3.06
CA THR A 57 2.37 0.74 3.60
C THR A 57 3.14 0.55 4.90
N VAL A 58 2.61 -0.26 5.83
CA VAL A 58 3.28 -0.57 7.11
C VAL A 58 4.59 -1.31 6.86
N ILE A 59 4.61 -2.31 5.97
CA ILE A 59 5.82 -3.05 5.61
C ILE A 59 6.87 -2.08 5.06
N ILE A 60 6.52 -1.23 4.10
CA ILE A 60 7.42 -0.21 3.54
C ILE A 60 7.95 0.69 4.66
N PHE A 61 7.09 1.18 5.55
CA PHE A 61 7.51 2.07 6.63
C PHE A 61 8.47 1.40 7.61
N VAL A 62 8.24 0.13 7.95
CA VAL A 62 9.12 -0.65 8.83
C VAL A 62 10.48 -0.91 8.17
N PHE A 63 10.49 -1.30 6.89
CA PHE A 63 11.73 -1.55 6.15
C PHE A 63 12.55 -0.27 5.95
N PHE A 64 11.93 0.81 5.48
CA PHE A 64 12.61 2.08 5.28
C PHE A 64 13.01 2.73 6.61
N GLY A 65 12.17 2.66 7.64
CA GLY A 65 12.48 3.14 8.98
C GLY A 65 13.68 2.41 9.59
N GLY A 66 13.69 1.07 9.51
CA GLY A 66 14.82 0.25 9.96
C GLY A 66 16.11 0.53 9.18
N MET A 67 16.00 0.73 7.86
CA MET A 67 17.15 1.08 7.02
C MET A 67 17.73 2.44 7.39
N ILE A 68 16.89 3.46 7.62
CA ILE A 68 17.33 4.80 8.05
C ILE A 68 18.05 4.72 9.40
N LEU A 69 17.46 4.02 10.38
CA LEU A 69 18.07 3.80 11.69
C LEU A 69 19.44 3.09 11.59
N SER A 70 19.54 2.07 10.73
CA SER A 70 20.80 1.38 10.47
C SER A 70 21.85 2.30 9.85
N LEU A 71 21.46 3.11 8.85
CA LEU A 71 22.36 4.07 8.20
C LEU A 71 22.85 5.14 9.18
N MET A 72 21.97 5.63 10.07
CA MET A 72 22.34 6.59 11.12
C MET A 72 23.28 5.97 12.17
N GLY A 73 23.08 4.69 12.53
CA GLY A 73 23.99 3.98 13.42
C GLY A 73 25.39 3.79 12.82
N MET A 74 25.46 3.46 11.53
CA MET A 74 26.73 3.32 10.81
C MET A 74 27.48 4.65 10.70
N SER A 75 26.79 5.76 10.38
CA SER A 75 27.43 7.08 10.30
C SER A 75 27.98 7.55 11.65
N ALA A 76 27.27 7.29 12.75
CA ALA A 76 27.73 7.61 14.10
C ALA A 76 28.97 6.79 14.52
N SER A 77 29.07 5.54 14.07
CA SER A 77 30.24 4.69 14.33
C SER A 77 31.47 5.09 13.50
N ALA A 78 31.28 5.61 12.28
CA ALA A 78 32.38 6.04 11.43
C ALA A 78 33.07 7.31 11.95
N SER A 79 32.31 8.27 12.52
CA SER A 79 32.87 9.52 13.06
C SER A 79 33.69 9.32 14.35
N SER A 80 33.41 8.27 15.14
CA SER A 80 34.16 7.99 16.37
C SER A 80 35.49 7.26 16.13
N SER A 81 35.70 6.72 14.92
CA SER A 81 36.95 6.05 14.51
C SER A 81 37.91 6.90 13.69
N ALA A 82 37.54 8.15 13.37
CA ALA A 82 38.43 9.06 12.64
C ALA A 82 39.61 9.48 13.57
N PRO A 83 40.87 9.16 13.21
CA PRO A 83 42.02 9.62 13.98
C PRO A 83 42.12 11.15 13.83
N VAL A 84 42.23 11.84 14.97
CA VAL A 84 42.49 13.29 15.06
C VAL A 84 43.89 13.60 14.55
#